data_AF-S9QQA5-F1
#
_entry.id   AF-S9QQA5-F1
#
_cell.length_a   1.000
_cell.length_b   1.000
_cell.length_c   1.000
_cell.angle_alpha   90.00
_cell.angle_beta   90.00
_cell.angle_gamma   90.00
#
_symmetry.space_group_name_H-M   'P 1'
#
loop_
_entity.id
_entity.type
_entity.pdbx_description
1 polymer ?
#
loop_
_entity_poly.entity_id
_entity_poly.type
_entity_poly.pdbx_seq_one_letter_code
_entity_poly.pdbx_strand_id
1 'polypeptide(L)'
;MPARIAKGELEGKMKCRIWRKLHAEEAKRFDQVYALMGQNPGLSLADGFGVLQSGLTVAEFLARKERTQRKAAVKTARGEVDDTSISAFIQGLVEAKTEMAMVLGERTVLDTVTSVEPISFVLGRSGRQEKLQVVMMTRRSDWEQLMPHLERDPKLTQKPANVARQPDKRPFSDPRPFLAHQGQSVRLTLRNGIQLVMPLRVVGRFDLLLGEDGHEVFVPLHALVRFSAEDSLDDPGAEPGENS
;
A
#
# COMPACT_ATOMS: atom_id res chain seq x y z
N MET A 1 3.94 19.41 23.87
CA MET A 1 2.81 19.40 24.84
C MET A 1 3.38 19.57 26.23
N PRO A 2 3.00 20.59 27.03
CA PRO A 2 3.23 20.50 28.46
C PRO A 2 2.38 19.33 28.97
N ALA A 3 3.04 18.21 29.27
CA ALA A 3 2.44 16.90 29.54
C ALA A 3 1.43 16.86 30.70
N ARG A 4 1.24 17.96 31.44
CA ARG A 4 0.33 18.07 32.58
C ARG A 4 -1.10 18.50 32.22
N ILE A 5 -1.32 19.22 31.12
CA ILE A 5 -2.62 19.84 30.83
C ILE A 5 -3.52 18.90 30.01
N ALA A 6 -2.95 18.20 29.03
CA ALA A 6 -3.71 17.25 28.21
C ALA A 6 -4.23 16.03 29.00
N LYS A 7 -3.52 15.61 30.06
CA LYS A 7 -3.98 14.53 30.94
C LYS A 7 -5.15 14.95 31.84
N GLY A 8 -5.25 16.24 32.18
CA GLY A 8 -6.30 16.77 33.06
C GLY A 8 -7.65 16.97 32.39
N GLU A 9 -7.67 17.35 31.10
CA GLU A 9 -8.90 17.45 30.29
C GLU A 9 -9.40 16.08 29.82
N LEU A 10 -8.51 15.20 29.33
CA LEU A 10 -8.90 13.86 28.86
C LEU A 10 -9.50 12.97 29.97
N GLU A 11 -9.20 13.26 31.25
CA GLU A 11 -9.77 12.56 32.42
C GLU A 11 -11.01 13.26 33.03
N GLY A 12 -11.52 14.37 32.44
CA GLY A 12 -12.66 15.13 32.99
C GLY A 12 -12.37 15.85 34.31
N LYS A 13 -11.10 16.06 34.67
CA LYS A 13 -10.65 16.58 35.98
C LYS A 13 -10.15 18.03 35.92
N MET A 14 -10.42 18.77 34.85
CA MET A 14 -9.92 20.13 34.72
C MET A 14 -10.71 21.11 35.61
N LYS A 15 -10.23 21.35 36.83
CA LYS A 15 -10.81 22.32 37.77
C LYS A 15 -10.52 23.76 37.30
N CYS A 16 -11.50 24.67 37.41
CA CYS A 16 -11.38 26.11 37.09
C CYS A 16 -10.15 26.82 37.68
N ARG A 17 -9.53 26.26 38.73
CA ARG A 17 -8.32 26.77 39.37
C ARG A 17 -7.05 26.65 38.51
N ILE A 18 -7.02 25.75 37.54
CA ILE A 18 -5.88 25.55 36.63
C ILE A 18 -5.89 26.61 35.51
N TRP A 19 -7.07 27.03 35.05
CA TRP A 19 -7.25 28.11 34.06
C TRP A 19 -6.60 29.43 34.50
N ARG A 20 -6.69 29.78 35.80
CA ARG A 20 -6.09 31.00 36.36
C ARG A 20 -4.55 30.99 36.40
N LYS A 21 -3.90 29.87 36.10
CA LYS A 21 -2.43 29.72 36.11
C LYS A 21 -1.83 29.58 34.71
N LEU A 22 -2.64 29.62 33.65
CA LEU A 22 -2.14 29.57 32.28
C LEU A 22 -1.43 30.89 31.95
N HIS A 23 -0.32 30.81 31.23
CA HIS A 23 0.30 32.00 30.66
C HIS A 23 -0.66 32.66 29.67
N ALA A 24 -0.60 33.99 29.52
CA ALA A 24 -1.53 34.74 28.67
C ALA A 24 -1.57 34.22 27.21
N GLU A 25 -0.44 33.76 26.69
CA GLU A 25 -0.36 33.15 25.35
C GLU A 25 -1.05 31.78 25.29
N GLU A 26 -0.99 30.98 26.35
CA GLU A 26 -1.65 29.69 26.42
C GLU A 26 -3.18 29.86 26.50
N ALA A 27 -3.66 30.79 27.34
CA ALA A 27 -5.08 31.12 27.43
C ALA A 27 -5.64 31.56 26.06
N LYS A 28 -4.92 32.44 25.34
CA LYS A 28 -5.29 32.86 23.99
C LYS A 28 -5.38 31.69 23.01
N ARG A 29 -4.47 30.72 23.08
CA ARG A 29 -4.53 29.51 22.24
C ARG A 29 -5.72 28.63 22.57
N PHE A 30 -6.08 28.49 23.85
CA PHE A 30 -7.29 27.77 24.25
C PHE A 30 -8.55 28.44 23.70
N ASP A 31 -8.70 29.76 23.83
CA ASP A 31 -9.85 30.50 23.30
C ASP A 31 -9.98 30.31 21.78
N GLN A 32 -8.85 30.35 21.06
CA GLN A 32 -8.81 30.08 19.62
C GLN A 32 -9.26 28.65 19.27
N VAL A 33 -8.86 27.65 20.06
CA VAL A 33 -9.28 26.26 19.86
C VAL A 33 -10.76 26.06 20.18
N TYR A 34 -11.27 26.64 21.27
CA TYR A 34 -12.70 26.55 21.60
C TYR A 34 -13.58 27.26 20.56
N ALA A 35 -13.14 28.39 20.01
CA ALA A 35 -13.81 29.04 18.89
C ALA A 35 -13.83 28.15 17.63
N LEU A 36 -12.70 27.49 17.31
CA LEU A 36 -12.61 26.52 16.21
C LEU A 36 -13.56 25.33 16.40
N MET A 37 -13.65 24.80 17.62
CA MET A 37 -14.57 23.70 17.96
C MET A 37 -16.04 24.14 17.88
N GLY A 38 -16.37 25.37 18.29
CA GLY A 38 -17.71 25.92 18.13
C GLY A 38 -18.16 26.05 16.67
N GLN A 39 -17.20 26.27 15.76
CA GLN A 39 -17.45 26.34 14.32
C GLN A 39 -17.45 24.96 13.62
N ASN A 40 -16.86 23.94 14.25
CA ASN A 40 -16.68 22.60 13.66
C ASN A 40 -17.13 21.52 14.65
N PRO A 41 -18.44 21.15 14.64
CA PRO A 41 -18.96 20.09 15.50
C PRO A 41 -18.23 18.77 15.27
N GLY A 42 -17.78 18.12 16.36
CA GLY A 42 -17.03 16.86 16.30
C GLY A 42 -15.50 17.01 16.28
N LEU A 43 -14.97 18.23 16.23
CA LEU A 43 -13.53 18.47 16.40
C LEU A 43 -13.15 18.25 17.88
N SER A 44 -12.21 17.33 18.13
CA SER A 44 -11.69 17.11 19.49
C SER A 44 -10.73 18.24 19.92
N LEU A 45 -10.57 18.46 21.23
CA LEU A 45 -9.62 19.48 21.73
C LEU A 45 -8.20 19.22 21.21
N ALA A 46 -7.75 17.97 21.22
CA ALA A 46 -6.43 17.59 20.73
C ALA A 46 -6.25 17.93 19.24
N ASP A 47 -7.30 17.72 18.44
CA ASP A 47 -7.28 18.07 17.02
C ASP A 47 -7.32 19.58 16.80
N GLY A 48 -8.08 20.33 17.60
CA GLY A 48 -8.11 21.78 17.53
C GLY A 48 -6.74 22.43 17.81
N PHE A 49 -6.00 21.92 18.79
CA PHE A 49 -4.60 22.33 19.00
C PHE A 49 -3.69 21.91 17.83
N GLY A 50 -3.93 20.74 17.25
CA GLY A 50 -3.21 20.27 16.06
C GLY A 50 -3.42 21.17 14.85
N VAL A 51 -4.66 21.58 14.59
CA VAL A 51 -5.04 22.55 13.54
C VAL A 51 -4.27 23.86 13.76
N LEU A 52 -4.38 24.43 14.96
CA LEU A 52 -3.77 25.70 15.31
C LEU A 52 -2.24 25.69 15.20
N GLN A 53 -1.59 24.58 15.57
CA GLN A 53 -0.13 24.42 15.44
C GLN A 53 0.30 24.21 13.98
N SER A 54 -0.51 23.51 13.18
CA SER A 54 -0.18 23.19 11.79
C SER A 54 -0.41 24.35 10.82
N GLY A 55 -1.25 25.32 11.19
CA GLY A 55 -1.67 26.41 10.30
C GLY A 55 -2.57 25.97 9.14
N LEU A 56 -3.02 24.71 9.13
CA LEU A 56 -3.93 24.16 8.13
C LEU A 56 -5.38 24.49 8.45
N THR A 57 -6.25 24.38 7.45
CA THR A 57 -7.70 24.34 7.71
C THR A 57 -8.08 23.06 8.46
N VAL A 58 -9.24 23.05 9.13
CA VAL A 58 -9.74 21.87 9.85
C VAL A 58 -9.88 20.66 8.91
N ALA A 59 -10.43 20.87 7.71
CA ALA A 59 -10.60 19.82 6.71
C ALA A 59 -9.26 19.22 6.26
N GLU A 60 -8.27 20.07 5.95
CA GLU A 60 -6.93 19.61 5.54
C GLU A 60 -6.21 18.86 6.68
N PHE A 61 -6.35 19.34 7.92
CA PHE A 61 -5.75 18.69 9.07
C PHE A 61 -6.35 17.30 9.30
N LEU A 62 -7.69 17.18 9.28
CA LEU A 62 -8.37 15.91 9.45
C LEU A 62 -8.02 14.92 8.32
N ALA A 63 -8.02 15.37 7.06
CA ALA A 63 -7.60 14.54 5.93
C ALA A 63 -6.13 14.08 6.05
N ARG A 64 -5.24 14.95 6.54
CA ARG A 64 -3.84 14.59 6.80
C ARG A 64 -3.70 13.58 7.95
N LYS A 65 -4.45 13.77 9.04
CA LYS A 65 -4.50 12.86 10.17
C LYS A 65 -5.00 11.49 9.74
N GLU A 66 -6.10 11.43 9.03
CA GLU A 66 -6.67 10.18 8.48
C GLU A 66 -5.67 9.46 7.56
N ARG A 67 -5.05 10.17 6.60
CA ARG A 67 -4.01 9.60 5.74
C ARG A 67 -2.84 9.02 6.56
N THR A 68 -2.49 9.65 7.68
CA THR A 68 -1.39 9.22 8.55
C THR A 68 -1.77 7.98 9.35
N GLN A 69 -2.99 7.96 9.90
CA GLN A 69 -3.56 6.79 10.58
C GLN A 69 -3.67 5.60 9.62
N ARG A 70 -4.16 5.82 8.41
CA ARG A 70 -4.25 4.78 7.37
C ARG A 70 -2.88 4.21 7.00
N LYS A 71 -1.88 5.06 6.78
CA LYS A 71 -0.49 4.61 6.56
C LYS A 71 0.05 3.79 7.73
N ALA A 72 -0.26 4.19 8.96
CA ALA A 72 0.15 3.46 10.15
C ALA A 72 -0.55 2.09 10.22
N ALA A 73 -1.86 2.03 9.96
CA ALA A 73 -2.63 0.79 9.91
C ALA A 73 -2.08 -0.18 8.87
N VAL A 74 -1.79 0.29 7.65
CA VAL A 74 -1.15 -0.53 6.61
C VAL A 74 0.23 -1.02 7.04
N LYS A 75 1.04 -0.17 7.70
CA LYS A 75 2.35 -0.59 8.23
C LYS A 75 2.21 -1.69 9.29
N THR A 76 1.24 -1.56 10.20
CA THR A 76 0.94 -2.58 11.20
C THR A 76 0.49 -3.87 10.55
N ALA A 77 -0.47 -3.81 9.61
CA ALA A 77 -0.96 -4.98 8.88
C ALA A 77 0.18 -5.74 8.16
N ARG A 78 1.11 -5.03 7.53
CA ARG A 78 2.31 -5.66 6.93
C ARG A 78 3.20 -6.34 7.97
N GLY A 79 3.26 -5.85 9.19
CA GLY A 79 4.03 -6.49 10.26
C GLY A 79 3.39 -7.78 10.78
N GLU A 80 2.07 -7.90 10.64
CA GLU A 80 1.28 -9.04 11.13
C GLU A 80 1.23 -10.21 10.12
N VAL A 81 1.45 -9.94 8.83
CA VAL A 81 1.50 -10.99 7.81
C VAL A 81 2.82 -11.78 7.90
N ASP A 82 2.69 -13.10 7.93
CA ASP A 82 3.82 -14.02 7.84
C ASP A 82 4.43 -13.99 6.44
N ASP A 83 5.74 -13.83 6.38
CA ASP A 83 6.51 -13.68 5.14
C ASP A 83 7.45 -14.87 4.91
N THR A 84 7.36 -15.90 5.77
CA THR A 84 8.29 -17.04 5.77
C THR A 84 8.25 -17.80 4.45
N SER A 85 7.06 -18.09 3.92
CA SER A 85 6.91 -18.83 2.65
C SER A 85 7.43 -18.03 1.45
N ILE A 86 7.18 -16.73 1.38
CA ILE A 86 7.72 -15.87 0.33
C ILE A 86 9.25 -15.79 0.43
N SER A 87 9.77 -15.60 1.64
CA SER A 87 11.21 -15.53 1.89
C SER A 87 11.91 -16.84 1.49
N ALA A 88 11.33 -17.99 1.85
CA ALA A 88 11.85 -19.30 1.48
C ALA A 88 11.84 -19.52 -0.04
N PHE A 89 10.76 -19.14 -0.72
CA PHE A 89 10.66 -19.20 -2.18
C PHE A 89 11.77 -18.37 -2.86
N ILE A 90 11.91 -17.09 -2.48
CA ILE A 90 12.94 -16.20 -3.02
C ILE A 90 14.33 -16.75 -2.73
N GLN A 91 14.58 -17.18 -1.50
CA GLN A 91 15.88 -17.73 -1.10
C GLN A 91 16.23 -18.96 -1.95
N GLY A 92 15.29 -19.87 -2.18
CA GLY A 92 15.49 -21.02 -3.06
C GLY A 92 15.85 -20.61 -4.50
N LEU A 93 15.21 -19.56 -5.04
CA LEU A 93 15.54 -19.05 -6.37
C LEU A 93 16.97 -18.46 -6.42
N VAL A 94 17.36 -17.71 -5.40
CA VAL A 94 18.69 -17.09 -5.26
C VAL A 94 19.77 -18.17 -5.16
N GLU A 95 19.57 -19.16 -4.29
CA GLU A 95 20.52 -20.26 -4.06
C GLU A 95 20.71 -21.11 -5.32
N ALA A 96 19.61 -21.45 -6.01
CA ALA A 96 19.64 -22.19 -7.25
C ALA A 96 20.13 -21.37 -8.45
N LYS A 97 20.35 -20.05 -8.28
CA LYS A 97 20.65 -19.10 -9.37
C LYS A 97 19.67 -19.24 -10.54
N THR A 98 18.38 -19.37 -10.20
CA THR A 98 17.34 -19.63 -11.19
C THR A 98 17.23 -18.46 -12.15
N GLU A 99 17.19 -18.74 -13.46
CA GLU A 99 16.98 -17.71 -14.47
C GLU A 99 15.50 -17.28 -14.46
N MET A 100 15.28 -16.00 -14.16
CA MET A 100 13.96 -15.40 -14.00
C MET A 100 13.67 -14.47 -15.17
N ALA A 101 12.42 -14.43 -15.59
CA ALA A 101 11.88 -13.33 -16.38
C ALA A 101 11.34 -12.26 -15.45
N MET A 102 11.95 -11.07 -15.50
CA MET A 102 11.58 -9.92 -14.68
C MET A 102 10.92 -8.87 -15.56
N VAL A 103 9.62 -8.66 -15.35
CA VAL A 103 8.85 -7.67 -16.10
C VAL A 103 9.00 -6.32 -15.43
N LEU A 104 9.68 -5.38 -16.09
CA LEU A 104 9.98 -4.02 -15.61
C LEU A 104 9.14 -3.01 -16.41
N GLY A 105 7.92 -2.73 -15.96
CA GLY A 105 7.00 -1.90 -16.73
C GLY A 105 6.69 -2.53 -18.09
N GLU A 106 7.17 -1.94 -19.19
CA GLU A 106 6.93 -2.42 -20.55
C GLU A 106 7.97 -3.42 -21.07
N ARG A 107 9.15 -3.53 -20.42
CA ARG A 107 10.24 -4.41 -20.86
C ARG A 107 10.33 -5.65 -19.97
N THR A 108 10.85 -6.75 -20.53
CA THR A 108 11.21 -7.95 -19.75
C THR A 108 12.71 -8.15 -19.80
N VAL A 109 13.32 -8.46 -18.66
CA VAL A 109 14.75 -8.76 -18.52
C VAL A 109 14.90 -10.20 -18.04
N LEU A 110 15.80 -10.96 -18.67
CA LEU A 110 16.18 -12.30 -18.22
C LEU A 110 17.43 -12.21 -17.35
N ASP A 111 17.27 -12.40 -16.05
CA ASP A 111 18.34 -12.27 -15.06
C ASP A 111 18.11 -13.23 -13.88
N THR A 112 19.12 -13.37 -13.04
CA THR A 112 19.03 -14.07 -11.75
C THR A 112 18.84 -13.05 -10.64
N VAL A 113 18.02 -13.36 -9.63
CA VAL A 113 17.91 -12.53 -8.43
C VAL A 113 19.03 -12.88 -7.47
N THR A 114 19.73 -11.89 -6.91
CA THR A 114 20.78 -12.09 -5.91
C THR A 114 20.33 -11.72 -4.51
N SER A 115 19.47 -10.70 -4.39
CA SER A 115 18.81 -10.36 -3.14
C SER A 115 17.49 -9.65 -3.39
N VAL A 116 16.59 -9.74 -2.41
CA VAL A 116 15.33 -9.01 -2.38
C VAL A 116 15.28 -8.18 -1.11
N GLU A 117 15.07 -6.89 -1.29
CA GLU A 117 14.71 -5.96 -0.23
C GLU A 117 13.21 -5.63 -0.36
N PRO A 118 12.56 -5.08 0.69
CA PRO A 118 11.19 -4.62 0.55
C PRO A 118 11.07 -3.73 -0.69
N ILE A 119 10.17 -4.11 -1.61
CA ILE A 119 9.87 -3.42 -2.88
C ILE A 119 11.08 -3.19 -3.83
N SER A 120 12.14 -4.00 -3.72
CA SER A 120 13.37 -3.83 -4.51
C SER A 120 14.08 -5.17 -4.78
N PHE A 121 14.56 -5.34 -6.01
CA PHE A 121 15.27 -6.54 -6.44
C PHE A 121 16.68 -6.18 -6.89
N VAL A 122 17.68 -6.94 -6.43
CA VAL A 122 19.05 -6.83 -6.94
C VAL A 122 19.29 -7.95 -7.94
N LEU A 123 19.74 -7.56 -9.12
CA LEU A 123 19.92 -8.46 -10.26
C LEU A 123 21.38 -8.88 -10.41
N GLY A 124 21.60 -10.15 -10.72
CA GLY A 124 22.94 -10.75 -10.76
C GLY A 124 23.78 -10.29 -11.96
N ARG A 125 23.26 -10.41 -13.18
CA ARG A 125 24.03 -10.09 -14.40
C ARG A 125 24.23 -8.59 -14.56
N SER A 126 23.19 -7.80 -14.32
CA SER A 126 23.28 -6.34 -14.48
C SER A 126 23.87 -5.63 -13.26
N GLY A 127 23.87 -6.27 -12.07
CA GLY A 127 24.24 -5.63 -10.80
C GLY A 127 23.30 -4.51 -10.38
N ARG A 128 22.16 -4.33 -11.09
CA ARG A 128 21.24 -3.21 -10.86
C ARG A 128 20.26 -3.53 -9.74
N GLN A 129 19.92 -2.50 -9.00
CA GLN A 129 18.81 -2.50 -8.05
C GLN A 129 17.56 -1.92 -8.74
N GLU A 130 16.56 -2.76 -8.97
CA GLU A 130 15.28 -2.38 -9.58
C GLU A 130 14.24 -2.13 -8.49
N LYS A 131 14.19 -0.89 -8.00
CA LYS A 131 13.25 -0.45 -6.96
C LYS A 131 11.94 0.02 -7.56
N LEU A 132 10.82 -0.57 -7.10
CA LEU A 132 9.47 -0.24 -7.58
C LEU A 132 9.29 -0.36 -9.11
N GLN A 133 10.18 -1.03 -9.84
CA GLN A 133 10.10 -1.20 -11.29
C GLN A 133 9.53 -2.57 -11.68
N VAL A 134 9.79 -3.59 -10.85
CA VAL A 134 9.31 -4.96 -11.06
C VAL A 134 7.79 -5.00 -10.95
N VAL A 135 7.15 -5.49 -12.00
CA VAL A 135 5.70 -5.65 -12.11
C VAL A 135 5.29 -7.08 -11.81
N MET A 136 6.07 -8.05 -12.29
CA MET A 136 5.95 -9.45 -11.94
C MET A 136 7.28 -10.16 -12.21
N MET A 137 7.46 -11.32 -11.61
CA MET A 137 8.61 -12.19 -11.80
C MET A 137 8.13 -13.65 -11.87
N THR A 138 8.68 -14.42 -12.80
CA THR A 138 8.42 -15.85 -12.93
C THR A 138 9.64 -16.53 -13.56
N ARG A 139 9.74 -17.87 -13.52
CA ARG A 139 10.87 -18.56 -14.15
C ARG A 139 10.85 -18.29 -15.65
N ARG A 140 12.02 -18.33 -16.29
CA ARG A 140 12.10 -18.11 -17.74
C ARG A 140 11.21 -19.07 -18.54
N SER A 141 11.19 -20.36 -18.21
CA SER A 141 10.36 -21.36 -18.88
C SER A 141 8.86 -21.03 -18.77
N ASP A 142 8.43 -20.60 -17.59
CA ASP A 142 7.04 -20.25 -17.31
C ASP A 142 6.65 -18.97 -18.06
N TRP A 143 7.56 -18.00 -18.17
CA TRP A 143 7.34 -16.80 -18.96
C TRP A 143 7.13 -17.08 -20.45
N GLU A 144 7.95 -17.97 -21.03
CA GLU A 144 7.84 -18.36 -22.43
C GLU A 144 6.48 -19.01 -22.73
N GLN A 145 5.91 -19.76 -21.78
CA GLN A 145 4.58 -20.35 -21.89
C GLN A 145 3.45 -19.37 -21.60
N LEU A 146 3.64 -18.46 -20.64
CA LEU A 146 2.61 -17.51 -20.21
C LEU A 146 2.40 -16.38 -21.23
N MET A 147 3.48 -15.87 -21.82
CA MET A 147 3.48 -14.66 -22.65
C MET A 147 2.44 -14.68 -23.80
N PRO A 148 2.22 -15.77 -24.56
CA PRO A 148 1.23 -15.83 -25.62
C PRO A 148 -0.23 -15.67 -25.15
N HIS A 149 -0.48 -15.94 -23.86
CA HIS A 149 -1.82 -15.95 -23.26
C HIS A 149 -2.09 -14.72 -22.39
N LEU A 150 -1.13 -13.80 -22.27
CA LEU A 150 -1.30 -12.60 -21.46
C LEU A 150 -2.20 -11.58 -22.14
N GLU A 151 -3.34 -11.31 -21.52
CA GLU A 151 -4.18 -10.16 -21.85
C GLU A 151 -3.57 -8.87 -21.28
N ARG A 152 -3.80 -7.74 -21.98
CA ARG A 152 -3.38 -6.42 -21.51
C ARG A 152 -4.50 -5.40 -21.61
N ASP A 153 -4.70 -4.62 -20.55
CA ASP A 153 -5.61 -3.47 -20.54
C ASP A 153 -5.02 -2.35 -21.44
N PRO A 154 -5.67 -2.02 -22.58
CA PRO A 154 -5.16 -1.05 -23.54
C PRO A 154 -5.05 0.36 -22.97
N LYS A 155 -5.77 0.70 -21.89
CA LYS A 155 -5.69 2.01 -21.22
C LYS A 155 -4.42 2.15 -20.39
N LEU A 156 -3.88 1.05 -19.89
CA LEU A 156 -2.68 1.02 -19.05
C LEU A 156 -1.40 0.73 -19.86
N THR A 157 -1.52 0.21 -21.07
CA THR A 157 -0.39 0.00 -21.99
C THR A 157 0.00 1.24 -22.79
N GLN A 158 -0.82 2.30 -22.77
CA GLN A 158 -0.48 3.55 -23.45
C GLN A 158 0.62 4.26 -22.66
N LYS A 159 1.73 4.61 -23.35
CA LYS A 159 2.76 5.49 -22.78
C LYS A 159 2.07 6.70 -22.15
N PRO A 160 2.40 7.06 -20.89
CA PRO A 160 1.83 8.25 -20.29
C PRO A 160 2.15 9.42 -21.23
N ALA A 161 1.12 10.13 -21.68
CA ALA A 161 1.31 11.42 -22.32
C ALA A 161 2.23 12.27 -21.44
N ASN A 162 3.01 13.20 -21.99
CA ASN A 162 3.98 14.03 -21.25
C ASN A 162 3.39 14.82 -20.06
N VAL A 163 2.07 14.80 -19.86
CA VAL A 163 1.41 15.13 -18.60
C VAL A 163 1.41 13.86 -17.75
N ALA A 164 2.25 13.82 -16.72
CA ALA A 164 2.29 12.76 -15.71
C ALA A 164 0.87 12.47 -15.19
N ARG A 165 0.15 11.55 -15.84
CA ARG A 165 -1.12 11.04 -15.33
C ARG A 165 -0.73 10.38 -14.03
N GLN A 166 -1.14 10.98 -12.91
CA GLN A 166 -1.19 10.23 -11.68
C GLN A 166 -1.98 8.96 -12.02
N PRO A 167 -1.48 7.75 -11.72
CA PRO A 167 -2.30 6.56 -11.91
C PRO A 167 -3.59 6.81 -11.12
N ASP A 168 -4.73 6.80 -11.83
CA ASP A 168 -6.05 7.17 -11.30
C ASP A 168 -6.37 6.38 -10.01
N LYS A 169 -5.82 5.17 -9.91
CA LYS A 169 -5.80 4.36 -8.70
C LYS A 169 -4.37 4.15 -8.24
N ARG A 170 -4.09 4.51 -6.99
CA ARG A 170 -2.82 4.21 -6.34
C ARG A 170 -2.64 2.69 -6.25
N PRO A 171 -1.42 2.18 -6.44
CA PRO A 171 -1.18 0.76 -6.30
C PRO A 171 -1.53 0.22 -4.92
N PHE A 172 -1.82 -1.07 -4.85
CA PHE A 172 -2.07 -1.74 -3.57
C PHE A 172 -0.84 -1.66 -2.67
N SER A 173 -1.10 -1.53 -1.39
CA SER A 173 -0.06 -1.50 -0.35
C SER A 173 -0.45 -2.29 0.88
N ASP A 174 -1.74 -2.52 1.09
CA ASP A 174 -2.30 -3.32 2.17
C ASP A 174 -2.44 -4.78 1.72
N PRO A 175 -1.84 -5.76 2.44
CA PRO A 175 -1.98 -7.17 2.13
C PRO A 175 -3.31 -7.78 2.62
N ARG A 176 -4.03 -7.13 3.54
CA ARG A 176 -5.23 -7.70 4.18
C ARG A 176 -6.34 -8.12 3.21
N PRO A 177 -6.66 -7.34 2.14
CA PRO A 177 -7.69 -7.74 1.20
C PRO A 177 -7.45 -9.09 0.52
N PHE A 178 -6.21 -9.58 0.46
CA PHE A 178 -5.86 -10.82 -0.23
C PHE A 178 -5.91 -12.05 0.68
N LEU A 179 -5.82 -11.87 2.00
CA LEU A 179 -5.69 -12.96 2.97
C LEU A 179 -6.85 -13.96 2.89
N ALA A 180 -8.08 -13.47 2.68
CA ALA A 180 -9.28 -14.30 2.60
C ALA A 180 -9.37 -15.13 1.32
N HIS A 181 -8.52 -14.86 0.32
CA HIS A 181 -8.59 -15.46 -1.01
C HIS A 181 -7.42 -16.41 -1.30
N GLN A 182 -6.61 -16.76 -0.30
CA GLN A 182 -5.59 -17.80 -0.46
C GLN A 182 -6.23 -19.14 -0.85
N GLY A 183 -5.66 -19.78 -1.86
CA GLY A 183 -6.18 -20.98 -2.51
C GLY A 183 -7.23 -20.73 -3.59
N GLN A 184 -7.74 -19.50 -3.75
CA GLN A 184 -8.78 -19.17 -4.74
C GLN A 184 -8.17 -18.59 -6.02
N SER A 185 -8.87 -18.73 -7.14
CA SER A 185 -8.51 -18.01 -8.36
C SER A 185 -8.78 -16.52 -8.19
N VAL A 186 -7.82 -15.69 -8.59
CA VAL A 186 -7.92 -14.23 -8.51
C VAL A 186 -7.58 -13.60 -9.84
N ARG A 187 -8.26 -12.51 -10.17
CA ARG A 187 -7.93 -11.66 -11.31
C ARG A 187 -7.16 -10.44 -10.82
N LEU A 188 -5.93 -10.30 -11.29
CA LEU A 188 -5.06 -9.17 -11.01
C LEU A 188 -4.88 -8.32 -12.27
N THR A 189 -5.02 -7.00 -12.16
CA THR A 189 -4.57 -6.06 -13.20
C THR A 189 -3.36 -5.30 -12.71
N LEU A 190 -2.26 -5.46 -13.41
CA LEU A 190 -0.99 -4.81 -13.10
C LEU A 190 -0.89 -3.44 -13.77
N ARG A 191 -0.02 -2.57 -13.25
CA ARG A 191 0.14 -1.18 -13.71
C ARG A 191 0.66 -1.02 -15.14
N ASN A 192 1.24 -2.06 -15.72
CA ASN A 192 1.63 -2.09 -17.14
C ASN A 192 0.53 -2.67 -18.05
N GLY A 193 -0.66 -2.89 -17.49
CA GLY A 193 -1.82 -3.43 -18.17
C GLY A 193 -1.94 -4.94 -18.14
N ILE A 194 -0.89 -5.71 -17.78
CA ILE A 194 -0.98 -7.18 -17.74
C ILE A 194 -2.13 -7.61 -16.83
N GLN A 195 -2.97 -8.50 -17.33
CA GLN A 195 -4.01 -9.17 -16.54
C GLN A 195 -3.60 -10.61 -16.29
N LEU A 196 -3.69 -11.02 -15.03
CA LEU A 196 -3.41 -12.39 -14.58
C LEU A 196 -4.68 -12.96 -13.99
N VAL A 197 -5.04 -14.19 -14.38
CA VAL A 197 -6.09 -14.98 -13.73
C VAL A 197 -5.45 -16.29 -13.28
N MET A 198 -5.12 -16.39 -12.00
CA MET A 198 -4.35 -17.50 -11.45
C MET A 198 -4.73 -17.76 -9.98
N PRO A 199 -4.53 -18.98 -9.46
CA PRO A 199 -4.70 -19.26 -8.02
C PRO A 199 -3.76 -18.41 -7.17
N LEU A 200 -4.27 -17.76 -6.13
CA LEU A 200 -3.48 -17.06 -5.13
C LEU A 200 -2.93 -18.06 -4.10
N ARG A 201 -1.64 -18.37 -4.13
CA ARG A 201 -1.04 -19.35 -3.22
C ARG A 201 -0.68 -18.75 -1.86
N VAL A 202 0.06 -17.65 -1.88
CA VAL A 202 0.64 -17.05 -0.68
C VAL A 202 0.49 -15.53 -0.74
N VAL A 203 0.11 -14.94 0.38
CA VAL A 203 0.13 -13.49 0.58
C VAL A 203 1.25 -13.17 1.54
N GLY A 204 2.25 -12.43 1.08
CA GLY A 204 3.30 -11.89 1.94
C GLY A 204 3.06 -10.43 2.28
N ARG A 205 4.06 -9.80 2.87
CA ARG A 205 3.95 -8.43 3.41
C ARG A 205 3.85 -7.38 2.31
N PHE A 206 4.59 -7.59 1.23
CA PHE A 206 4.69 -6.64 0.12
C PHE A 206 4.29 -7.24 -1.21
N ASP A 207 4.04 -8.55 -1.26
CA ASP A 207 4.02 -9.32 -2.49
C ASP A 207 3.03 -10.49 -2.40
N LEU A 208 2.64 -11.01 -3.56
CA LEU A 208 1.75 -12.14 -3.75
C LEU A 208 2.48 -13.21 -4.55
N LEU A 209 2.23 -14.49 -4.22
CA LEU A 209 2.66 -15.64 -5.00
C LEU A 209 1.43 -16.31 -5.60
N LEU A 210 1.39 -16.41 -6.93
CA LEU A 210 0.28 -16.96 -7.69
C LEU A 210 0.71 -18.24 -8.41
N GLY A 211 -0.24 -19.03 -8.91
CA GLY A 211 -0.01 -20.18 -9.77
C GLY A 211 0.07 -21.51 -9.02
N GLU A 212 0.84 -22.44 -9.57
CA GLU A 212 1.03 -23.79 -9.04
C GLU A 212 2.47 -23.99 -8.52
N ASP A 213 2.70 -25.05 -7.74
CA ASP A 213 4.04 -25.39 -7.26
C ASP A 213 4.97 -25.65 -8.45
N GLY A 214 6.11 -24.97 -8.48
CA GLY A 214 7.06 -25.05 -9.59
C GLY A 214 6.71 -24.18 -10.79
N HIS A 215 5.54 -23.52 -10.81
CA HIS A 215 5.08 -22.62 -11.86
C HIS A 215 4.56 -21.30 -11.28
N GLU A 216 5.24 -20.80 -10.24
CA GLU A 216 4.80 -19.63 -9.51
C GLU A 216 5.03 -18.31 -10.27
N VAL A 217 4.09 -17.40 -10.10
CA VAL A 217 4.20 -16.00 -10.53
C VAL A 217 4.22 -15.12 -9.30
N PHE A 218 5.35 -14.43 -9.11
CA PHE A 218 5.54 -13.47 -8.04
C PHE A 218 5.10 -12.08 -8.48
N VAL A 219 4.22 -11.44 -7.70
CA VAL A 219 3.65 -10.12 -7.99
C VAL A 219 3.78 -9.19 -6.79
N PRO A 220 4.58 -8.11 -6.89
CA PRO A 220 4.59 -7.09 -5.85
C PRO A 220 3.26 -6.33 -5.75
N LEU A 221 2.79 -6.04 -4.52
CA LEU A 221 1.57 -5.26 -4.30
C LEU A 221 1.64 -3.87 -4.95
N HIS A 222 2.82 -3.25 -4.98
CA HIS A 222 3.02 -1.94 -5.60
C HIS A 222 2.83 -1.94 -7.13
N ALA A 223 2.77 -3.12 -7.76
CA ALA A 223 2.51 -3.28 -9.18
C ALA A 223 1.02 -3.47 -9.49
N LEU A 224 0.20 -3.77 -8.48
CA LEU A 224 -1.21 -4.09 -8.63
C LEU A 224 -2.08 -2.83 -8.64
N VAL A 225 -3.01 -2.74 -9.59
CA VAL A 225 -3.95 -1.61 -9.74
C VAL A 225 -5.39 -2.02 -9.54
N ARG A 226 -5.75 -3.27 -9.90
CA ARG A 226 -7.08 -3.85 -9.64
C ARG A 226 -6.96 -5.30 -9.19
N PHE A 227 -7.88 -5.70 -8.32
CA PHE A 227 -8.03 -7.04 -7.77
C PHE A 227 -9.51 -7.42 -7.79
N SER A 228 -9.83 -8.63 -8.22
CA SER A 228 -11.14 -9.25 -8.01
C SER A 228 -10.97 -10.75 -7.72
N ALA A 229 -11.78 -11.27 -6.81
CA ALA A 229 -11.84 -12.70 -6.50
C ALA A 229 -12.87 -13.39 -7.41
N GLU A 230 -12.77 -14.71 -7.59
CA GLU A 230 -13.64 -15.46 -8.51
C GLU A 230 -15.14 -15.26 -8.26
N ASP A 231 -15.58 -15.16 -7.00
CA ASP A 231 -16.98 -14.88 -6.61
C ASP A 231 -17.51 -13.51 -7.08
N SER A 232 -16.65 -12.65 -7.62
CA SER A 232 -16.97 -11.32 -8.14
C SER A 232 -16.75 -11.17 -9.65
N LEU A 233 -16.45 -12.26 -10.37
CA LEU A 233 -16.19 -12.23 -11.82
C LEU A 233 -17.46 -12.16 -12.69
N ASP A 234 -18.65 -12.36 -12.11
CA ASP A 234 -19.93 -12.37 -12.82
C ASP A 234 -20.70 -11.03 -12.82
N ASP A 235 -20.15 -9.97 -12.21
CA ASP A 235 -20.81 -8.65 -12.21
C ASP A 235 -20.06 -7.61 -13.06
N PRO A 236 -20.46 -7.39 -14.32
CA PRO A 236 -19.85 -6.36 -15.18
C PRO A 236 -20.15 -4.92 -14.71
N GLY A 237 -20.88 -4.73 -13.60
CA GLY A 237 -21.24 -3.43 -13.03
C GLY A 237 -20.76 -3.16 -11.59
N ALA A 238 -20.12 -4.12 -10.92
CA ALA A 238 -19.64 -3.90 -9.55
C ALA A 238 -18.37 -3.06 -9.57
N GLU A 239 -18.50 -1.75 -9.31
CA GLU A 239 -17.40 -0.90 -8.86
C GLU A 239 -16.66 -1.63 -7.72
N PRO A 240 -15.40 -2.07 -7.90
CA PRO A 240 -14.65 -2.67 -6.82
C PRO A 240 -14.44 -1.59 -5.77
N GLY A 241 -14.97 -1.85 -4.57
CA GLY A 241 -15.11 -0.91 -3.47
C GLY A 241 -13.90 -0.01 -3.32
N GLU A 242 -14.18 1.28 -3.11
CA GLU A 242 -13.17 2.29 -2.82
C GLU A 242 -12.14 1.72 -1.86
N ASN A 243 -10.88 1.70 -2.32
CA ASN A 243 -9.73 1.31 -1.51
C ASN A 243 -9.85 2.05 -0.16
N SER A 244 -10.22 1.31 0.88
CA SER A 244 -10.27 1.71 2.29
C SER A 244 -9.01 1.28 3.04
#